data_AF-A0A9E5NIL4-F1
#
_entry.id   AF-A0A9E5NIL4-F1
#
_cell.length_a   1.000
_cell.length_b   1.000
_cell.length_c   1.000
_cell.angle_alpha   90.00
_cell.angle_beta   90.00
_cell.angle_gamma   90.00
#
_symmetry.space_group_name_H-M   'P 1'
#
loop_
_entity.id
_entity.type
_entity.pdbx_description
1 polymer ?
#
loop_
_entity_poly.entity_id
_entity_poly.type
_entity_poly.pdbx_seq_one_letter_code
_entity_poly.pdbx_strand_id
1 'polypeptide(L)' 'AMPIPDLTFLHAPSVYDFRRRATLWGPISDVIPSTPVYDMYPIGFAVLSAYLEQHGFHTRIVNLAVRMLRSDSFDA' A
#
# COMPACT_ATOMS: atom_id res chain seq x y z
N ALA A 1 3.65 -7.40 -22.76
CA ALA A 1 2.82 -6.40 -22.08
C ALA A 1 2.28 -7.02 -20.80
N MET A 2 2.20 -6.29 -19.68
CA MET A 2 1.53 -6.83 -18.49
C MET A 2 0.02 -6.90 -18.76
N PRO A 3 -0.66 -8.01 -18.44
CA PRO A 3 -2.11 -8.12 -18.60
C PRO A 3 -2.83 -7.07 -17.74
N ILE A 4 -3.96 -6.59 -18.25
CA ILE A 4 -4.87 -5.71 -17.52
C ILE A 4 -5.54 -6.56 -16.44
N PRO A 5 -5.48 -6.17 -15.15
CA PRO A 5 -6.13 -6.92 -14.09
C PRO A 5 -7.65 -6.74 -14.17
N ASP A 6 -8.40 -7.79 -13.81
CA ASP A 6 -9.86 -7.75 -13.66
C ASP A 6 -10.27 -6.95 -12.41
N LEU A 7 -9.43 -6.97 -11.37
CA LEU A 7 -9.62 -6.23 -10.13
C LEU A 7 -8.30 -5.69 -9.57
N THR A 8 -8.30 -4.42 -9.17
CA THR A 8 -7.17 -3.79 -8.47
C THR A 8 -7.57 -3.38 -7.06
N PHE A 9 -6.86 -3.90 -6.06
CA PHE A 9 -6.95 -3.46 -4.67
C PHE A 9 -6.01 -2.27 -4.45
N LEU A 10 -6.59 -1.11 -4.12
CA LEU A 10 -5.83 0.09 -3.79
C LEU A 10 -5.66 0.19 -2.28
N HIS A 11 -4.43 0.06 -1.79
CA HIS A 11 -4.10 0.28 -0.39
C HIS A 11 -3.74 1.75 -0.17
N ALA A 12 -4.60 2.46 0.57
CA ALA A 12 -4.41 3.85 0.93
C ALA A 12 -3.34 4.01 2.04
N PRO A 13 -2.61 5.14 2.08
CA PRO A 13 -1.76 5.46 3.22
C PRO A 13 -2.58 5.61 4.50
N SER A 14 -2.04 5.17 5.63
CA SER A 14 -2.65 5.38 6.96
C SER A 14 -2.79 6.87 7.31
N VAL A 15 -1.90 7.71 6.77
CA VAL A 15 -1.86 9.17 6.95
C VAL A 15 -1.54 9.75 5.59
N TYR A 16 -2.43 10.55 5.01
CA TYR A 16 -2.30 10.99 3.62
C TYR A 16 -1.18 12.03 3.40
N ASP A 17 -1.06 13.01 4.30
CA ASP A 17 -0.14 14.15 4.19
C ASP A 17 1.24 13.89 4.82
N PHE A 18 1.62 12.61 4.93
CA PHE A 18 2.86 12.16 5.56
C PHE A 18 4.16 12.77 4.99
N ARG A 19 4.13 13.25 3.75
CA ARG A 19 5.27 13.96 3.11
C ARG A 19 5.37 15.44 3.52
N ARG A 20 4.28 16.03 4.02
CA ARG A 20 4.15 17.47 4.31
C ARG A 20 4.30 17.79 5.80
N ARG A 21 4.09 16.81 6.68
CA ARG A 21 4.16 16.97 8.13
C ARG A 21 5.19 16.03 8.75
N ALA A 22 6.16 16.61 9.43
CA ALA A 22 6.98 15.85 10.37
C ALA A 22 6.12 15.51 11.59
N THR A 23 5.60 14.28 11.63
CA THR A 23 4.85 13.79 12.78
C THR A 23 5.80 13.03 13.70
N LEU A 24 5.87 13.43 14.97
CA LEU A 24 6.54 12.64 15.99
C LEU A 24 5.65 11.44 16.33
N TRP A 25 5.80 10.35 15.59
CA TRP A 25 5.19 9.09 15.93
C TRP A 25 5.87 8.60 17.21
N GLY A 26 5.09 8.45 18.29
CA GLY A 26 5.62 8.04 19.60
C GLY A 26 6.36 6.69 19.58
N PRO A 27 6.71 6.13 20.76
CA PRO A 27 7.63 4.99 20.91
C PRO A 27 7.23 3.66 20.23
N ILE A 28 6.08 3.63 19.53
CA ILE A 28 5.60 2.52 18.70
C ILE A 28 6.32 2.49 17.34
N SER A 29 6.88 3.62 16.88
CA SER A 29 7.56 3.74 15.58
C SER A 29 8.96 3.11 15.52
N ASP A 30 9.58 2.78 16.67
CA ASP A 30 10.96 2.28 16.75
C ASP A 30 11.08 0.76 16.67
N VAL A 31 9.97 0.03 16.83
CA VAL A 31 9.97 -1.46 16.80
C VAL A 31 9.73 -2.04 15.40
N ILE A 32 9.30 -1.21 14.45
CA ILE A 32 9.07 -1.58 13.05
C ILE A 32 9.63 -0.40 12.23
N PRO A 33 10.71 -0.58 11.44
CA PRO A 33 11.63 0.50 11.09
C PRO A 33 11.00 1.63 10.26
N SER A 34 10.30 2.61 10.85
CA SER A 34 9.78 3.92 10.38
C SER A 34 9.21 4.10 8.95
N THR A 35 9.74 3.46 7.92
CA THR A 35 9.15 3.28 6.58
C THR A 35 7.88 2.42 6.51
N PRO A 36 7.62 1.40 7.37
CA PRO A 36 6.47 0.50 7.25
C PRO A 36 5.19 0.99 7.93
N VAL A 37 5.19 2.14 8.62
CA VAL A 37 3.94 2.76 9.09
C VAL A 37 3.01 3.09 7.91
N TYR A 38 3.60 3.33 6.74
CA TYR A 38 2.89 3.58 5.47
C TYR A 38 2.79 2.34 4.59
N ASP A 39 3.48 1.25 4.94
CA ASP A 39 3.57 0.00 4.18
C ASP A 39 3.09 -1.17 5.04
N MET A 40 2.00 -0.96 5.79
CA MET A 40 1.34 -2.07 6.46
C MET A 40 0.87 -3.02 5.36
N TYR A 41 1.44 -4.22 5.32
CA TYR A 41 1.04 -5.24 4.36
C TYR A 41 -0.47 -5.47 4.48
N PRO A 42 -1.28 -5.17 3.44
CA PRO A 42 -2.72 -5.31 3.51
C PRO A 42 -3.07 -6.80 3.44
N ILE A 43 -2.92 -7.52 4.56
CA ILE A 43 -3.09 -8.98 4.62
C ILE A 43 -4.48 -9.41 4.14
N GLY A 44 -5.51 -8.59 4.42
CA GLY A 44 -6.86 -8.80 3.89
C GLY A 44 -6.90 -8.78 2.37
N PHE A 45 -6.15 -7.89 1.70
CA PHE A 45 -6.06 -7.87 0.25
C PHE A 45 -5.29 -9.08 -0.28
N ALA A 46 -4.24 -9.53 0.40
CA ALA A 46 -3.52 -10.74 0.00
C ALA A 46 -4.43 -11.98 0.04
N VAL A 47 -5.26 -12.11 1.08
CA VAL A 47 -6.24 -13.21 1.20
C VAL A 47 -7.31 -13.12 0.10
N LEU A 48 -7.86 -11.93 -0.17
CA LEU A 48 -8.85 -11.73 -1.23
C LEU A 48 -8.26 -11.99 -2.62
N SER A 49 -7.04 -11.52 -2.88
CA SER A 49 -6.27 -11.77 -4.11
C SER A 49 -6.10 -13.27 -4.33
N ALA A 50 -5.63 -14.00 -3.31
CA ALA A 50 -5.44 -15.44 -3.39
C ALA A 50 -6.75 -16.20 -3.66
N TYR A 51 -7.84 -15.80 -3.00
CA TYR A 51 -9.15 -16.40 -3.25
C TYR A 51 -9.61 -16.16 -4.70
N LEU A 52 -9.52 -14.93 -5.20
CA LEU A 52 -9.97 -14.59 -6.55
C LEU A 52 -9.10 -15.22 -7.65
N GLU A 53 -7.78 -15.28 -7.45
CA GLU A 53 -6.85 -15.95 -8.36
C GLU A 53 -7.15 -17.45 -8.48
N GLN A 54 -7.53 -18.11 -7.38
CA GLN A 54 -7.99 -19.51 -7.42
C GLN A 54 -9.30 -19.69 -8.22
N HIS A 55 -10.07 -18.63 -8.44
CA HIS A 55 -11.31 -18.63 -9.20
C HIS A 55 -11.15 -18.01 -10.60
N GLY A 56 -9.91 -17.86 -11.08
CA GLY A 56 -9.61 -17.47 -12.46
C GLY A 56 -9.60 -15.96 -12.72
N PHE A 57 -9.64 -15.12 -11.68
CA PHE A 57 -9.51 -13.67 -11.83
C PHE A 57 -8.05 -13.22 -11.75
N HIS A 58 -7.67 -12.25 -12.58
CA HIS A 58 -6.39 -11.57 -12.49
C HIS A 58 -6.47 -10.37 -11.55
N THR A 59 -5.94 -10.51 -10.34
CA THR A 59 -5.93 -9.44 -9.35
C THR A 59 -4.60 -8.70 -9.27
N ARG A 60 -4.62 -7.46 -8.76
CA ARG A 60 -3.42 -6.68 -8.46
C ARG A 60 -3.59 -5.88 -7.17
N ILE A 61 -2.57 -5.86 -6.33
CA ILE A 61 -2.51 -4.97 -5.15
C ILE A 61 -1.58 -3.80 -5.47
N VAL A 62 -2.02 -2.58 -5.19
CA VAL A 62 -1.24 -1.35 -5.37
C VAL A 62 -1.20 -0.61 -4.04
N ASN A 63 -0.01 -0.45 -3.48
CA ASN A 63 0.22 0.42 -2.33
C ASN A 63 0.45 1.87 -2.81
N LEU A 64 -0.50 2.76 -2.50
CA LEU A 64 -0.43 4.17 -2.89
C LEU A 64 0.69 4.90 -2.14
N ALA A 65 0.90 4.61 -0.86
CA ALA A 65 1.93 5.26 -0.06
C ALA A 65 3.34 4.95 -0.58
N VAL A 66 3.60 3.69 -0.93
CA VAL A 66 4.85 3.29 -1.58
C VAL A 66 5.02 4.00 -2.93
N ARG A 67 3.93 4.20 -3.69
CA ARG A 67 4.00 4.93 -4.96
C ARG A 67 4.33 6.43 -4.74
N MET A 68 3.72 7.06 -3.75
CA MET A 68 3.99 8.45 -3.33
C MET A 68 5.42 8.62 -2.79
N LEU A 69 6.00 7.59 -2.16
CA LEU A 69 7.40 7.59 -1.70
C LEU A 69 8.41 7.39 -2.84
N ARG A 70 8.05 6.63 -3.89
CA ARG A 70 8.91 6.37 -5.05
C ARG A 70 8.92 7.51 -6.08
N SER A 71 7.98 8.44 -5.99
CA SER A 71 7.83 9.54 -6.93
C SER A 71 7.27 10.77 -6.23
N ASP A 72 8.10 11.80 -6.08
CA ASP A 72 7.69 13.08 -5.47
C ASP A 72 6.58 13.78 -6.27
N SER A 73 6.54 13.58 -7.59
CA SER A 73 5.49 14.12 -8.47
C SER A 73 4.17 13.34 -8.42
N PHE A 74 4.16 12.14 -7.83
CA PHE A 74 2.94 11.37 -7.66
C PHE A 74 2.22 11.81 -6.38
N ASP A 75 1.13 12.57 -6.53
CA ASP A 75 0.19 12.93 -5.47
C ASP A 75 -1.18 12.36 -5.88
N ALA A 76 -1.71 11.42 -5.08
CA ALA A 76 -2.92 10.66 -5.37
C ALA A 76 -4.16 11.32 -4.77
#